data_AF-A0A3G9JRB2-F1
#
_entry.id   AF-A0A3G9JRB2-F1
#
_cell.length_a   1.000
_cell.length_b   1.000
_cell.length_c   1.000
_cell.angle_alpha   90.00
_cell.angle_beta   90.00
_cell.angle_gamma   90.00
#
_symmetry.space_group_name_H-M   'P 1'
#
loop_
_entity.id
_entity.type
_entity.pdbx_description
1 polymer ?
#
loop_
_entity_poly.entity_id
_entity_poly.type
_entity_poly.pdbx_seq_one_letter_code
_entity_poly.pdbx_strand_id
1 'polypeptide(L)'
;MVQKIAFFNHKGGVSKTTTTFNLGWMLAEKGKRVIIVDTDPQCNLTGMALAKESEDREERLQAIYNTYYNIKTALAPAFESQPRLIEAVDCIPIDGRDDLFLLPGHRKFGSETPSFYDGFTVKY
;
A
#
# COMPACT_ATOMS: atom_id res chain seq x y z
N MET A 1 0.64 -13.62 18.94
CA MET A 1 1.94 -13.11 18.46
C MET A 1 1.80 -12.79 16.98
N VAL A 2 2.35 -11.68 16.50
CA VAL A 2 2.31 -11.27 15.08
C VAL A 2 3.62 -11.69 14.40
N GLN A 3 3.53 -12.26 13.19
CA GLN A 3 4.68 -12.59 12.35
C GLN A 3 4.80 -11.58 11.20
N LYS A 4 6.01 -11.11 10.93
CA LYS A 4 6.33 -10.15 9.87
C LYS A 4 7.22 -10.82 8.83
N ILE A 5 6.82 -10.79 7.56
CA ILE A 5 7.56 -11.35 6.43
C ILE A 5 7.77 -10.22 5.42
N ALA A 6 9.01 -9.98 5.02
CA ALA A 6 9.35 -8.95 4.03
C ALA A 6 9.98 -9.59 2.80
N PHE A 7 9.44 -9.28 1.62
CA PHE A 7 9.99 -9.70 0.33
C PHE A 7 10.84 -8.58 -0.25
N PHE A 8 12.16 -8.75 -0.24
CA PHE A 8 13.11 -7.76 -0.71
C PHE A 8 14.05 -8.33 -1.76
N ASN A 9 14.25 -7.59 -2.85
CA ASN A 9 15.18 -7.93 -3.93
C ASN A 9 15.43 -6.67 -4.78
N HIS A 10 16.70 -6.35 -5.04
CA HIS A 10 17.13 -5.19 -5.83
C HIS A 10 16.78 -5.26 -7.32
N LYS A 11 16.43 -6.44 -7.85
CA LYS A 11 16.05 -6.61 -9.26
C LYS A 11 14.53 -6.50 -9.46
N GLY A 12 14.12 -5.79 -10.51
CA GLY A 12 12.73 -5.78 -10.99
C GLY A 12 12.31 -7.12 -11.60
N GLY A 13 11.01 -7.43 -11.62
CA GLY A 13 10.50 -8.64 -12.29
C GLY A 13 10.78 -9.98 -11.60
N VAL A 14 11.25 -9.98 -10.35
CA VAL A 14 11.57 -11.19 -9.57
C VAL A 14 10.40 -11.69 -8.70
N SER A 15 9.16 -11.43 -9.12
CA SER A 15 7.93 -11.94 -8.49
C SER A 15 7.61 -11.48 -7.06
N LYS A 16 8.35 -10.55 -6.44
CA LYS A 16 8.09 -10.08 -5.06
C LYS A 16 6.62 -9.78 -4.79
N THR A 17 6.01 -8.93 -5.61
CA THR A 17 4.61 -8.51 -5.49
C THR A 17 3.66 -9.70 -5.60
N THR A 18 3.83 -10.52 -6.64
CA THR A 18 3.02 -11.71 -6.89
C THR A 18 3.14 -12.73 -5.74
N THR A 19 4.36 -12.93 -5.22
CA THR A 19 4.60 -13.80 -4.08
C THR A 19 3.95 -13.24 -2.80
N THR A 20 4.05 -11.93 -2.53
CA THR A 20 3.38 -11.31 -1.39
C THR A 20 1.88 -11.53 -1.43
N PHE A 21 1.24 -11.27 -2.58
CA PHE A 21 -0.21 -11.44 -2.74
C PHE A 21 -0.63 -12.91 -2.53
N ASN A 22 0.00 -13.84 -3.26
CA ASN A 22 -0.38 -15.26 -3.20
C ASN A 22 -0.07 -15.89 -1.83
N LEU A 23 1.06 -15.55 -1.21
CA LEU A 23 1.34 -16.03 0.14
C LEU A 23 0.31 -15.49 1.14
N GLY A 24 -0.04 -14.21 1.03
CA GLY A 24 -1.07 -13.62 1.88
C GLY A 24 -2.42 -14.32 1.72
N TRP A 25 -2.81 -14.59 0.48
CA TRP A 25 -4.02 -15.35 0.17
C TRP A 25 -4.00 -16.76 0.76
N MET A 26 -2.94 -17.53 0.54
CA MET A 26 -2.80 -18.90 1.07
C MET A 26 -2.76 -18.95 2.60
N LEU A 27 -2.13 -17.96 3.24
CA LEU A 27 -2.13 -17.86 4.70
C LEU A 27 -3.55 -17.56 5.21
N ALA A 28 -4.26 -16.65 4.54
CA ALA A 28 -5.67 -16.39 4.84
C ALA A 28 -6.51 -17.65 4.65
N GLU A 29 -6.28 -18.42 3.58
CA GLU A 29 -6.90 -19.73 3.31
C GLU A 29 -6.73 -20.73 4.45
N LYS A 30 -5.58 -20.67 5.14
CA LYS A 30 -5.28 -21.48 6.33
C LYS A 30 -5.83 -20.88 7.64
N GLY A 31 -6.80 -19.96 7.55
CA GLY A 31 -7.47 -19.35 8.69
C GLY A 31 -6.61 -18.34 9.45
N LYS A 32 -5.60 -17.75 8.80
CA LYS A 32 -4.79 -16.67 9.40
C LYS A 32 -5.38 -15.32 9.04
N ARG A 33 -5.41 -14.39 9.99
CA ARG A 33 -5.65 -12.97 9.70
C ARG A 33 -4.37 -12.36 9.14
N VAL A 34 -4.42 -11.83 7.93
CA VAL A 34 -3.24 -11.36 7.19
C VAL A 34 -3.44 -9.94 6.71
N ILE A 35 -2.41 -9.10 6.91
CA ILE A 35 -2.31 -7.79 6.26
C ILE A 35 -1.16 -7.88 5.26
N ILE A 36 -1.44 -7.59 3.99
CA ILE A 36 -0.42 -7.34 2.96
C ILE A 36 -0.20 -5.83 2.87
N VAL A 37 1.06 -5.40 2.82
CA VAL A 37 1.43 -3.98 2.85
C VAL A 37 2.21 -3.65 1.59
N ASP A 38 1.79 -2.60 0.87
CA ASP A 38 2.49 -2.11 -0.31
C ASP A 38 3.33 -0.89 0.05
N THR A 39 4.64 -1.07 0.09
CA THR A 39 5.61 0.00 0.38
C THR A 39 6.39 0.44 -0.86
N ASP A 40 6.03 -0.08 -2.04
CA ASP A 40 6.69 0.27 -3.30
C ASP A 40 5.92 1.44 -3.95
N PRO A 41 6.57 2.58 -4.27
CA PRO A 41 5.92 3.70 -4.94
C PRO A 41 5.29 3.36 -6.31
N GLN A 42 5.64 2.22 -6.91
CA GLN A 42 4.97 1.72 -8.12
C GLN A 42 3.54 1.22 -7.86
N CYS A 43 3.18 0.95 -6.60
CA CYS A 43 1.86 0.50 -6.18
C CYS A 43 1.38 -0.79 -6.86
N ASN A 44 2.30 -1.68 -7.28
CA ASN A 44 1.95 -2.90 -8.02
C ASN A 44 1.12 -3.87 -7.19
N LEU A 45 1.38 -3.97 -5.88
CA LEU A 45 0.61 -4.86 -4.99
C LEU A 45 -0.81 -4.33 -4.80
N THR A 46 -0.94 -3.01 -4.58
CA THR A 46 -2.22 -2.31 -4.47
C THR A 46 -3.07 -2.51 -5.72
N GLY A 47 -2.46 -2.28 -6.89
CA GLY A 47 -3.12 -2.44 -8.18
C GLY A 47 -3.52 -3.89 -8.50
N MET A 48 -2.76 -4.87 -8.02
CA MET A 48 -3.07 -6.31 -8.15
C MET A 48 -4.19 -6.73 -7.22
N ALA A 49 -4.14 -6.32 -5.95
CA ALA A 49 -5.06 -6.78 -4.92
C ALA A 49 -6.47 -6.17 -5.05
N LEU A 50 -6.59 -4.99 -5.68
CA LEU A 50 -7.86 -4.30 -5.88
C LEU A 50 -8.44 -4.47 -7.28
N ALA A 51 -7.79 -5.24 -8.16
CA ALA A 51 -8.23 -5.44 -9.53
C ALA A 51 -9.50 -6.30 -9.58
N LYS A 52 -10.65 -5.62 -9.63
CA LYS A 52 -11.79 -6.08 -10.41
C LYS A 52 -11.64 -5.47 -11.80
N GLU A 53 -11.60 -6.28 -12.85
CA GLU A 53 -11.64 -5.76 -14.22
C GLU A 53 -12.98 -5.03 -14.41
N SER A 54 -12.93 -3.71 -14.26
CA SER A 54 -14.06 -2.79 -14.36
C SER A 54 -13.51 -1.46 -14.88
N GLU A 55 -14.36 -0.71 -15.57
CA GLU A 55 -14.02 0.60 -16.13
C GLU A 55 -13.59 1.59 -15.02
N ASP A 56 -14.02 1.35 -13.77
CA ASP A 56 -13.81 2.23 -12.60
C ASP A 56 -12.50 1.97 -11.83
N ARG A 57 -11.61 1.11 -12.33
CA ARG A 57 -10.39 0.70 -11.60
C ARG A 57 -9.50 1.90 -11.24
N GLU A 58 -9.26 2.80 -12.19
CA GLU A 58 -8.40 3.96 -11.95
C GLU A 58 -9.06 4.93 -10.96
N GLU A 59 -10.38 5.15 -11.05
CA GLU A 59 -11.12 5.98 -10.11
C GLU A 59 -11.04 5.42 -8.69
N ARG A 60 -11.20 4.10 -8.52
CA ARG A 60 -11.04 3.43 -7.22
C ARG A 60 -9.63 3.58 -6.66
N LEU A 61 -8.59 3.45 -7.49
CA LEU A 61 -7.20 3.65 -7.07
C LEU A 61 -6.92 5.11 -6.69
N GLN A 62 -7.44 6.07 -7.45
CA GLN A 62 -7.31 7.49 -7.14
C GLN A 62 -8.04 7.85 -5.84
N ALA A 63 -9.24 7.30 -5.62
CA ALA A 63 -9.96 7.48 -4.37
C ALA A 63 -9.12 7.02 -3.17
N ILE A 64 -8.46 5.86 -3.29
CA ILE A 64 -7.59 5.31 -2.23
C ILE A 64 -6.37 6.19 -1.97
N TYR A 65 -5.71 6.70 -3.02
CA TYR A 65 -4.57 7.61 -2.86
C TYR A 65 -4.96 8.92 -2.16
N ASN A 66 -6.20 9.37 -2.35
CA ASN A 66 -6.74 10.57 -1.71
C ASN A 66 -7.34 10.32 -0.32
N THR A 67 -7.32 9.08 0.20
CA THR A 67 -7.77 8.77 1.56
C THR A 67 -6.66 8.86 2.61
N TYR A 68 -7.04 8.87 3.89
CA TYR A 68 -6.13 8.74 5.03
C TYR A 68 -5.69 7.30 5.34
N TYR A 69 -6.03 6.33 4.48
CA TYR A 69 -5.83 4.90 4.72
C TYR A 69 -4.83 4.30 3.72
N ASN A 70 -3.62 4.87 3.67
CA ASN A 70 -2.52 4.35 2.85
C ASN A 70 -1.17 4.53 3.55
N ILE A 71 -0.12 3.89 3.02
CA ILE A 71 1.20 3.87 3.65
C ILE A 71 1.81 5.27 3.85
N LYS A 72 1.54 6.23 2.94
CA LYS A 72 2.02 7.61 3.06
C LYS A 72 1.34 8.31 4.23
N THR A 73 0.02 8.29 4.28
CA THR A 73 -0.76 8.98 5.32
C THR A 73 -0.57 8.33 6.69
N ALA A 74 -0.44 7.01 6.74
CA ALA A 74 -0.13 6.25 7.95
C ALA A 74 1.22 6.62 8.57
N LEU A 75 2.24 6.85 7.73
CA LEU A 75 3.60 7.13 8.18
C LEU A 75 3.96 8.63 8.13
N ALA A 76 3.05 9.49 7.68
CA ALA A 76 3.24 10.95 7.63
C ALA A 76 3.75 11.55 8.95
N PRO A 77 3.31 11.11 10.16
CA PRO A 77 3.87 11.63 11.40
C PRO A 77 5.39 11.51 11.50
N ALA A 78 5.94 10.38 11.04
CA ALA A 78 7.37 10.14 11.05
C ALA A 78 8.11 10.80 9.88
N PHE A 79 7.56 10.70 8.66
CA PHE A 79 8.23 11.18 7.44
C PHE A 79 8.13 12.69 7.24
N GLU A 80 7.09 13.33 7.77
CA GLU A 80 6.84 14.77 7.62
C GLU A 80 7.10 15.54 8.93
N SER A 81 7.72 14.90 9.93
CA SER A 81 8.07 15.50 11.24
C SER A 81 6.90 16.17 11.96
N GLN A 82 5.72 15.53 11.94
CA GLN A 82 4.53 16.09 12.58
C GLN A 82 4.59 15.81 14.10
N PRO A 83 4.12 16.74 14.96
CA PRO A 83 4.15 16.57 16.41
C PRO A 83 3.00 15.67 16.91
N ARG A 84 2.78 14.53 16.26
CA ARG A 84 1.79 13.50 16.65
C ARG A 84 2.40 12.11 16.49
N LEU A 85 1.86 11.12 17.20
CA LEU A 85 2.32 9.74 17.08
C LEU A 85 1.73 9.05 15.83
N ILE A 86 2.37 7.96 15.41
CA ILE A 86 1.77 7.04 14.43
C ILE A 86 0.59 6.34 15.10
N GLU A 87 -0.56 6.42 14.46
CA GLU A 87 -1.79 5.76 14.89
C GLU A 87 -2.12 4.58 13.98
N ALA A 88 -2.97 3.68 14.48
CA ALA A 88 -3.46 2.59 13.65
C ALA A 88 -4.30 3.14 12.50
N VAL A 89 -4.12 2.56 11.31
CA VAL A 89 -4.91 2.88 10.12
C VAL A 89 -5.76 1.69 9.71
N ASP A 90 -6.94 1.98 9.19
CA ASP A 90 -7.79 0.95 8.61
C ASP A 90 -7.15 0.37 7.34
N CYS A 91 -7.28 -0.94 7.20
CA CYS A 91 -6.83 -1.68 6.03
C CYS A 91 -8.04 -2.09 5.19
N ILE A 92 -7.87 -2.13 3.87
CA ILE A 92 -8.95 -2.46 2.94
C ILE A 92 -9.12 -3.98 2.88
N PRO A 93 -10.31 -4.54 3.14
CA PRO A 93 -10.55 -5.96 2.96
C PRO A 93 -10.44 -6.35 1.48
N ILE A 94 -9.81 -7.49 1.21
CA ILE A 94 -9.71 -8.03 -0.14
C ILE A 94 -10.98 -8.80 -0.49
N ASP A 95 -11.55 -8.45 -1.64
CA ASP A 95 -12.74 -9.10 -2.19
C ASP A 95 -12.53 -10.62 -2.28
N GLY A 96 -13.49 -11.41 -1.75
CA GLY A 96 -13.43 -12.87 -1.76
C GLY A 96 -12.57 -13.50 -0.64
N ARG A 97 -12.01 -12.68 0.27
CA ARG A 97 -11.21 -13.19 1.41
C ARG A 97 -11.30 -12.27 2.63
N ASP A 98 -12.28 -12.49 3.51
CA ASP A 98 -12.56 -11.64 4.69
C ASP A 98 -11.40 -11.54 5.70
N ASP A 99 -10.50 -12.53 5.74
CA ASP A 99 -9.33 -12.55 6.63
C ASP A 99 -8.07 -11.92 6.01
N LEU A 100 -8.16 -11.38 4.78
CA LEU A 100 -7.06 -10.77 4.05
C LEU A 100 -7.32 -9.27 3.85
N PHE A 101 -6.38 -8.46 4.32
CA PHE A 101 -6.48 -7.01 4.27
C PHE A 101 -5.26 -6.41 3.56
N LEU A 102 -5.46 -5.27 2.90
CA LEU A 102 -4.43 -4.50 2.23
C LEU A 102 -4.23 -3.17 2.96
N LEU A 103 -2.97 -2.85 3.29
CA LEU A 103 -2.55 -1.47 3.51
C LEU A 103 -2.02 -0.93 2.17
N PRO A 104 -2.76 -0.03 1.50
CA PRO A 104 -2.43 0.44 0.15
C PRO A 104 -1.13 1.24 0.11
N GLY A 105 -0.46 1.13 -1.04
CA GLY A 105 0.68 1.94 -1.41
C GLY A 105 0.27 3.35 -1.83
N HIS A 106 1.26 4.22 -2.02
CA HIS A 106 1.03 5.57 -2.52
C HIS A 106 2.20 5.98 -3.43
N ARG A 107 1.91 6.59 -4.59
CA ARG A 107 2.93 6.92 -5.59
C ARG A 107 3.97 7.95 -5.11
N LYS A 108 3.56 8.83 -4.18
CA LYS A 108 4.44 9.80 -3.48
C LYS A 108 5.02 9.24 -2.16
N PHE A 109 5.00 7.93 -1.93
CA PHE A 109 5.62 7.36 -0.73
C PHE A 109 7.14 7.45 -0.83
N GLY A 110 7.82 7.97 0.20
CA GLY A 110 9.27 8.15 0.20
C GLY A 110 9.79 9.32 -0.65
N SER A 111 8.93 10.10 -1.31
CA SER A 111 9.33 11.36 -1.95
C SER A 111 9.24 12.51 -0.95
N GLU A 112 10.33 13.26 -0.77
CA GLU A 112 10.46 14.39 0.15
C GLU A 112 9.74 15.67 -0.31
N THR A 113 8.80 15.61 -1.25
CA THR A 113 8.07 16.82 -1.66
C THR A 113 6.93 17.11 -0.69
N PRO A 114 7.06 18.12 0.21
CA PRO A 114 5.93 18.57 0.99
C PRO A 114 4.82 19.02 0.04
N SER A 115 3.58 18.65 0.36
CA SER A 115 2.37 18.96 -0.40
C SER A 115 2.05 20.46 -0.55
N PHE A 116 2.93 21.34 -0.06
CA PHE A 116 2.86 22.79 -0.28
C PHE A 116 3.40 23.26 -1.64
N TYR A 117 3.97 22.36 -2.46
CA TYR A 117 4.53 22.70 -3.79
C TYR A 117 3.84 21.98 -4.96
N ASP A 118 2.53 21.72 -4.91
CA ASP A 118 1.76 21.50 -6.16
C ASP A 118 1.59 22.86 -6.87
N GLY A 119 2.67 23.35 -7.49
CA GLY A 119 2.67 24.62 -8.22
C GLY A 119 3.94 24.99 -8.98
N PHE A 120 5.12 24.46 -8.62
CA PHE A 120 6.34 24.71 -9.39
C PHE A 120 7.23 23.47 -9.42
N THR A 121 7.19 22.78 -10.56
CA THR A 121 8.22 21.79 -10.89
C THR A 121 9.43 22.54 -11.46
N VAL A 122 10.55 22.57 -10.75
CA VAL A 122 11.86 22.84 -11.37
C VAL A 122 12.51 21.49 -11.63
N LYS A 123 12.54 21.07 -12.90
CA LYS A 123 13.40 19.98 -13.36
C LYS A 123 14.79 20.58 -13.61
N TYR A 124 15.83 19.98 -13.03
CA TYR A 124 17.17 20.07 -13.59
C TYR A 124 17.24 19.22 -14.87
#